data_AF-A0A2K2RD48-F1
#
_entry.id   AF-A0A2K2RD48-F1
#
_cell.length_a   1.000
_cell.length_b   1.000
_cell.length_c   1.000
_cell.angle_alpha   90.00
_cell.angle_beta   90.00
_cell.angle_gamma   90.00
#
_symmetry.space_group_name_H-M   'P 1'
#
loop_
_entity.id
_entity.type
_entity.pdbx_description
1 polymer ?
#
loop_
_entity_poly.entity_id
_entity_poly.type
_entity_poly.pdbx_seq_one_letter_code
_entity_poly.pdbx_strand_id
1 'polypeptide(L)'
;MTAMSGQVWVSLISLGGVVLGGLLSYLVQHRTQLSAERAEQQRQQNALSEARRAERLALLERFIEVAAEAERSAFSRPSEWEDTDAWFLRTQDVMNRLWVAERLIRIQFPLPVHDAARAYFLDLNRTVWEGLPDGESVRDHLENNRLAFLDAARAVMG
;
A
#
# COMPACT_ATOMS: atom_id res chain seq x y z
N MET A 1 38.36 70.04 -18.09
CA MET A 1 38.53 68.87 -17.20
C MET A 1 37.27 68.52 -16.39
N THR A 2 36.10 69.09 -16.68
CA THR A 2 34.84 68.82 -15.93
C THR A 2 34.02 67.65 -16.49
N ALA A 3 34.09 67.38 -17.80
CA ALA A 3 33.32 66.32 -18.45
C ALA A 3 33.74 64.88 -18.06
N MET A 4 35.02 64.64 -17.78
CA MET A 4 35.53 63.30 -17.39
C MET A 4 35.03 62.85 -16.01
N SER A 5 34.70 63.79 -15.11
CA SER A 5 34.24 63.47 -13.75
C SER A 5 32.80 62.92 -13.72
N GLY A 6 31.92 63.39 -14.60
CA GLY A 6 30.54 62.92 -14.69
C GLY A 6 30.41 61.54 -15.33
N GLN A 7 31.28 61.21 -16.30
CA GLN A 7 31.26 59.93 -17.00
C GLN A 7 31.74 58.76 -16.12
N VAL A 8 32.72 59.02 -15.23
CA VAL A 8 33.18 58.06 -14.21
C VAL A 8 32.09 57.80 -13.16
N TRP A 9 31.35 58.83 -12.75
CA TRP A 9 30.23 58.70 -11.80
C TRP A 9 29.05 57.90 -12.36
N VAL A 10 28.67 58.15 -13.62
CA VAL A 10 27.62 57.37 -14.31
C VAL A 10 28.05 55.91 -14.50
N SER A 11 29.33 55.66 -14.78
CA SER A 11 29.88 54.31 -14.93
C SER A 11 29.91 53.56 -13.59
N LEU A 12 30.23 54.24 -12.48
CA LEU A 12 30.18 53.67 -11.12
C LEU A 12 28.75 53.34 -10.67
N ILE A 13 27.78 54.22 -10.96
CA ILE A 13 26.36 53.96 -10.67
C ILE A 13 25.84 52.80 -11.52
N SER A 14 26.22 52.73 -12.80
CA SER A 14 25.88 51.64 -13.72
C SER A 14 26.49 50.30 -13.28
N LEU A 15 27.77 50.28 -12.91
CA LEU A 15 28.46 49.08 -12.41
C LEU A 15 27.84 48.60 -11.09
N GLY A 16 27.50 49.53 -10.20
CA GLY A 16 26.80 49.24 -8.94
C GLY A 16 25.41 48.62 -9.18
N GLY A 17 24.67 49.12 -10.16
CA GLY A 17 23.38 48.56 -10.57
C GLY A 17 23.48 47.12 -11.10
N VAL A 18 24.50 46.81 -11.90
CA VAL A 18 24.72 45.45 -12.44
C VAL A 18 25.14 44.48 -11.34
N VAL A 19 26.01 44.89 -10.42
CA VAL A 19 26.43 44.04 -9.29
C VAL A 19 25.25 43.76 -8.36
N LEU A 20 24.43 44.77 -8.04
CA LEU A 20 23.22 44.59 -7.23
C LEU A 20 22.18 43.71 -7.95
N GLY A 21 21.95 43.93 -9.24
CA GLY A 21 21.04 43.12 -10.05
C GLY A 21 21.49 41.67 -10.19
N GLY A 22 22.79 41.43 -10.33
CA GLY A 22 23.40 40.10 -10.36
C GLY A 22 23.30 39.38 -9.02
N LEU A 23 23.55 40.08 -7.91
CA LEU A 23 23.43 39.52 -6.56
C LEU A 23 21.97 39.16 -6.22
N LEU A 24 21.01 40.04 -6.56
CA LEU A 24 19.58 39.78 -6.39
C LEU A 24 19.11 38.60 -7.26
N SER A 25 19.55 38.54 -8.51
CA SER A 25 19.24 37.43 -9.42
C SER A 25 19.78 36.11 -8.88
N TYR A 26 21.02 36.10 -8.40
CA TYR A 26 21.62 34.92 -7.78
C TYR A 26 20.84 34.45 -6.54
N LEU A 27 20.45 35.37 -5.65
CA LEU A 27 19.68 35.04 -4.45
C LEU A 27 18.30 34.46 -4.79
N VAL A 28 17.60 35.04 -5.77
CA VAL A 28 16.29 34.54 -6.24
C VAL A 28 16.42 33.17 -6.90
N GLN A 29 17.44 32.98 -7.75
CA GLN A 29 17.70 31.68 -8.40
C GLN A 29 18.04 30.61 -7.37
N HIS A 30 18.90 30.92 -6.41
CA HIS A 30 19.29 29.99 -5.36
C HIS A 30 18.10 29.58 -4.48
N ARG A 31 17.23 30.53 -4.10
CA ARG A 31 16.00 30.20 -3.36
C ARG A 31 14.98 29.42 -4.18
N THR A 32 14.85 29.73 -5.46
CA THR A 32 13.98 28.99 -6.37
C THR A 32 14.46 27.54 -6.51
N GLN A 33 15.77 27.31 -6.66
CA GLN A 33 16.39 25.98 -6.72
C GLN A 33 16.11 25.18 -5.45
N LEU A 34 16.39 25.74 -4.27
CA LEU A 34 16.11 25.07 -2.99
C LEU A 34 14.61 24.77 -2.81
N SER A 35 13.72 25.64 -3.29
CA SER A 35 12.27 25.38 -3.24
C SER A 35 11.86 24.27 -4.20
N ALA A 36 12.47 24.21 -5.39
CA ALA A 36 12.22 23.19 -6.40
C ALA A 36 12.69 21.82 -5.90
N GLU A 37 13.88 21.73 -5.31
CA GLU A 37 14.41 20.51 -4.69
C GLU A 37 13.49 19.99 -3.58
N ARG A 38 12.99 20.87 -2.70
CA ARG A 38 12.03 20.47 -1.65
C ARG A 38 10.68 20.02 -2.23
N ALA A 39 10.19 20.70 -3.25
CA ALA A 39 8.95 20.33 -3.92
C ALA A 39 9.08 18.98 -4.65
N GLU A 40 10.23 18.71 -5.26
CA GLU A 40 10.55 17.42 -5.87
C GLU A 40 10.67 16.30 -4.84
N GLN A 41 11.37 16.54 -3.72
CA GLN A 41 11.44 15.58 -2.60
C GLN A 41 10.04 15.27 -2.05
N GLN A 42 9.19 16.28 -1.86
CA GLN A 42 7.82 16.07 -1.41
C GLN A 42 7.01 15.26 -2.43
N ARG A 43 7.14 15.56 -3.72
CA ARG A 43 6.49 14.78 -4.79
C ARG A 43 6.94 13.33 -4.81
N GLN A 44 8.24 13.08 -4.66
CA GLN A 44 8.79 11.72 -4.59
C GLN A 44 8.25 10.97 -3.36
N GLN A 45 8.20 11.62 -2.19
CA GLN A 45 7.64 11.00 -0.98
C GLN A 45 6.15 10.70 -1.13
N ASN A 46 5.38 11.61 -1.72
CA ASN A 46 3.97 11.40 -2.01
C ASN A 46 3.78 10.22 -2.99
N ALA A 47 4.56 10.18 -4.07
CA ALA A 47 4.52 9.08 -5.05
C ALA A 47 4.87 7.73 -4.40
N LEU A 48 5.88 7.68 -3.52
CA LEU A 48 6.23 6.46 -2.77
C LEU A 48 5.16 6.07 -1.76
N SER A 49 4.45 7.03 -1.17
CA SER A 49 3.33 6.77 -0.27
C SER A 49 2.12 6.22 -1.04
N GLU A 50 1.81 6.81 -2.19
CA GLU A 50 0.73 6.35 -3.08
C GLU A 50 1.02 4.96 -3.64
N ALA A 51 2.25 4.68 -4.09
CA ALA A 51 2.66 3.36 -4.55
C ALA A 51 2.48 2.29 -3.47
N ARG A 52 2.97 2.56 -2.24
CA ARG A 52 2.77 1.65 -1.09
C ARG A 52 1.30 1.44 -0.74
N ARG A 53 0.46 2.47 -0.87
CA ARG A 53 -0.98 2.35 -0.65
C ARG A 53 -1.64 1.47 -1.70
N ALA A 54 -1.27 1.62 -2.97
CA ALA A 54 -1.77 0.80 -4.07
C ALA A 54 -1.35 -0.67 -3.92
N GLU A 55 -0.08 -0.92 -3.58
CA GLU A 55 0.42 -2.27 -3.29
C GLU A 55 -0.33 -2.94 -2.14
N ARG A 56 -0.57 -2.20 -1.05
CA ARG A 56 -1.36 -2.70 0.08
C ARG A 56 -2.79 -3.04 -0.33
N LEU A 57 -3.45 -2.16 -1.09
CA LEU A 57 -4.80 -2.42 -1.57
C LEU A 57 -4.87 -3.69 -2.43
N ALA A 58 -3.91 -3.86 -3.35
CA ALA A 58 -3.84 -5.06 -4.20
C ALA A 58 -3.63 -6.34 -3.39
N LEU A 59 -2.84 -6.30 -2.30
CA LEU A 59 -2.66 -7.45 -1.41
C LEU A 59 -3.92 -7.79 -0.61
N LEU A 60 -4.65 -6.78 -0.14
CA LEU A 60 -5.94 -6.98 0.54
C LEU A 60 -6.98 -7.58 -0.42
N GLU A 61 -7.09 -7.04 -1.63
CA GLU A 61 -7.95 -7.57 -2.69
C GLU A 61 -7.61 -9.03 -2.98
N ARG A 62 -6.33 -9.34 -3.18
CA ARG A 62 -5.87 -10.71 -3.43
C ARG A 62 -6.21 -11.66 -2.28
N PHE A 63 -6.03 -11.24 -1.04
CA PHE A 63 -6.39 -12.05 0.11
C PHE A 63 -7.90 -12.32 0.16
N ILE A 64 -8.73 -11.29 -0.05
CA ILE A 64 -10.19 -11.39 -0.05
C ILE A 64 -10.68 -12.31 -1.16
N GLU A 65 -10.16 -12.17 -2.38
CA GLU A 65 -10.54 -13.01 -3.52
C GLU A 65 -10.25 -14.49 -3.26
N VAL A 66 -9.06 -14.80 -2.77
CA VAL A 66 -8.64 -16.18 -2.52
C VAL A 66 -9.36 -16.76 -1.29
N ALA A 67 -9.64 -15.94 -0.27
CA ALA A 67 -10.45 -16.36 0.87
C ALA A 67 -11.88 -16.71 0.42
N ALA A 68 -12.49 -15.89 -0.43
CA ALA A 68 -13.81 -16.18 -0.99
C ALA A 68 -13.82 -17.45 -1.87
N GLU A 69 -12.70 -17.74 -2.56
CA GLU A 69 -12.53 -19.00 -3.30
C GLU A 69 -12.46 -20.20 -2.34
N ALA A 70 -11.72 -20.08 -1.24
CA ALA A 70 -11.66 -21.11 -0.19
C ALA A 70 -13.00 -21.31 0.52
N GLU A 71 -13.76 -20.24 0.79
CA GLU A 71 -15.14 -20.35 1.32
C GLU A 71 -16.05 -21.14 0.38
N ARG A 72 -15.93 -20.95 -0.94
CA ARG A 72 -16.67 -21.77 -1.93
C ARG A 72 -16.23 -23.23 -1.90
N SER A 73 -14.94 -23.51 -1.70
CA SER A 73 -14.46 -24.88 -1.51
C SER A 73 -15.06 -25.52 -0.25
N ALA A 74 -15.13 -24.78 0.87
CA ALA A 74 -15.81 -25.24 2.09
C ALA A 74 -17.30 -25.51 1.86
N PHE A 75 -18.00 -24.61 1.16
CA PHE A 75 -19.43 -24.78 0.87
C PHE A 75 -19.70 -26.00 -0.03
N SER A 76 -18.82 -26.25 -1.00
CA SER A 76 -18.96 -27.36 -1.96
C SER A 76 -18.30 -28.66 -1.48
N ARG A 77 -17.87 -28.72 -0.22
CA ARG A 77 -17.17 -29.86 0.38
C ARG A 77 -18.04 -31.12 0.31
N PRO A 78 -17.57 -32.20 -0.35
CA PRO A 78 -18.22 -33.50 -0.30
C PRO A 78 -18.19 -34.10 1.12
N SER A 79 -19.13 -34.99 1.44
CA SER A 79 -19.13 -35.71 2.72
C SER A 79 -17.90 -36.59 2.90
N GLU A 80 -17.44 -37.19 1.81
CA GLU A 80 -16.25 -38.02 1.72
C GLU A 80 -15.43 -37.58 0.49
N TRP A 81 -14.10 -37.57 0.63
CA TRP A 81 -13.19 -37.21 -0.45
C TRP A 81 -11.85 -37.91 -0.25
N GLU A 82 -11.12 -38.09 -1.35
CA GLU A 82 -9.76 -38.63 -1.39
C GLU A 82 -8.78 -37.60 -1.96
N ASP A 83 -7.48 -37.77 -1.70
CA ASP A 83 -6.43 -36.85 -2.15
C ASP A 83 -6.29 -36.77 -3.68
N THR A 84 -6.94 -37.67 -4.42
CA THR A 84 -6.96 -37.66 -5.89
C THR A 84 -8.18 -36.98 -6.48
N ASP A 85 -9.15 -36.62 -5.65
CA ASP A 85 -10.40 -36.02 -6.10
C ASP A 85 -10.19 -34.62 -6.66
N ALA A 86 -10.97 -34.29 -7.69
CA ALA A 86 -10.93 -32.97 -8.32
C ALA A 86 -11.27 -31.84 -7.33
N TRP A 87 -12.12 -32.10 -6.33
CA TRP A 87 -12.38 -31.14 -5.25
C TRP A 87 -11.15 -30.94 -4.39
N PHE A 88 -10.48 -32.02 -3.96
CA PHE A 88 -9.29 -31.94 -3.12
C PHE A 88 -8.15 -31.19 -3.81
N LEU A 89 -7.80 -31.59 -5.03
CA LEU A 89 -6.69 -30.97 -5.78
C LEU A 89 -6.91 -29.48 -6.01
N ARG A 90 -8.14 -29.09 -6.39
CA ARG A 90 -8.51 -27.68 -6.55
C ARG A 90 -8.45 -26.93 -5.24
N THR A 91 -9.02 -27.50 -4.18
CA THR A 91 -9.08 -26.87 -2.86
C THR A 91 -7.69 -26.72 -2.26
N GLN A 92 -6.80 -27.70 -2.46
CA GLN A 92 -5.41 -27.61 -2.06
C GLN A 92 -4.68 -26.45 -2.75
N ASP A 93 -4.86 -26.26 -4.06
CA ASP A 93 -4.30 -25.10 -4.79
C ASP A 93 -4.80 -23.77 -4.21
N VAL A 94 -6.12 -23.67 -3.97
CA VAL A 94 -6.73 -22.47 -3.38
C VAL A 94 -6.19 -22.19 -1.97
N MET A 95 -6.10 -23.22 -1.12
CA MET A 95 -5.57 -23.07 0.24
C MET A 95 -4.09 -22.70 0.25
N ASN A 96 -3.29 -23.21 -0.69
CA ASN A 96 -1.90 -22.80 -0.87
C ASN A 96 -1.78 -21.32 -1.29
N ARG A 97 -2.61 -20.88 -2.24
CA ARG A 97 -2.67 -19.47 -2.64
C ARG A 97 -3.09 -18.57 -1.46
N LEU A 98 -4.02 -19.04 -0.63
CA LEU A 98 -4.49 -18.30 0.54
C LEU A 98 -3.38 -18.18 1.59
N TRP A 99 -2.65 -19.27 1.82
CA TRP A 99 -1.48 -19.28 2.71
C TRP A 99 -0.41 -18.27 2.26
N VAL A 100 -0.10 -18.23 0.96
CA VAL A 100 0.82 -17.22 0.42
C VAL A 100 0.29 -15.81 0.62
N ALA A 101 -0.99 -15.56 0.36
CA ALA A 101 -1.60 -14.25 0.57
C ALA A 101 -1.52 -13.81 2.05
N GLU A 102 -1.79 -14.71 3.01
CA GLU A 102 -1.62 -14.44 4.46
C GLU A 102 -0.18 -14.03 4.80
N ARG A 103 0.82 -14.73 4.23
CA ARG A 103 2.24 -14.37 4.44
C ARG A 103 2.60 -13.01 3.88
N LEU A 104 2.03 -12.62 2.75
CA LEU A 104 2.23 -11.27 2.21
C LEU A 104 1.58 -10.19 3.08
N ILE A 105 0.42 -10.48 3.68
CA ILE A 105 -0.17 -9.60 4.70
C ILE A 105 0.80 -9.41 5.88
N ARG A 106 1.42 -10.49 6.38
CA ARG A 106 2.41 -10.42 7.46
C ARG A 106 3.59 -9.50 7.15
N ILE A 107 4.02 -9.46 5.90
CA ILE A 107 5.20 -8.68 5.48
C ILE A 107 4.85 -7.18 5.35
N GLN A 108 3.67 -6.85 4.82
CA GLN A 108 3.35 -5.49 4.37
C GLN A 108 2.47 -4.70 5.34
N PHE A 109 1.84 -5.38 6.31
CA PHE A 109 0.89 -4.80 7.25
C PHE A 109 1.35 -4.91 8.71
N PRO A 110 0.84 -4.02 9.59
CA PRO A 110 1.02 -4.14 11.03
C PRO A 110 0.48 -5.47 11.58
N LEU A 111 1.04 -5.93 12.70
CA LEU A 111 0.65 -7.18 13.36
C LEU A 111 -0.86 -7.36 13.57
N PRO A 112 -1.65 -6.34 14.00
CA PRO A 112 -3.08 -6.52 14.18
C PRO A 112 -3.84 -6.97 12.91
N VAL A 113 -3.41 -6.49 11.73
CA VAL A 113 -4.02 -6.92 10.45
C VAL A 113 -3.65 -8.36 10.14
N HIS A 114 -2.37 -8.71 10.35
CA HIS A 114 -1.91 -10.09 10.18
C HIS A 114 -2.60 -11.05 11.14
N ASP A 115 -2.77 -10.68 12.41
CA ASP A 115 -3.35 -11.57 13.41
C ASP A 115 -4.83 -11.84 13.10
N ALA A 116 -5.57 -10.84 12.63
CA ALA A 116 -6.93 -11.02 12.13
C ALA A 116 -6.98 -11.87 10.85
N ALA A 117 -6.09 -11.62 9.88
CA ALA A 117 -5.98 -12.43 8.66
C ALA A 117 -5.62 -13.90 8.98
N ARG A 118 -4.76 -14.11 9.98
CA ARG A 118 -4.31 -15.43 10.43
C ARG A 118 -5.42 -16.18 11.13
N ALA A 119 -6.17 -15.51 12.01
CA ALA A 119 -7.35 -16.09 12.65
C ALA A 119 -8.37 -16.54 11.60
N TYR A 120 -8.63 -15.68 10.61
CA TYR A 120 -9.53 -16.01 9.51
C TYR A 120 -9.05 -17.19 8.67
N PHE A 121 -7.77 -17.20 8.28
CA PHE A 121 -7.15 -18.31 7.55
C PHE A 121 -7.27 -19.65 8.31
N LEU A 122 -6.97 -19.65 9.62
CA LEU A 122 -6.99 -20.87 10.43
C LEU A 122 -8.40 -21.44 10.54
N ASP A 123 -9.39 -20.59 10.75
CA ASP A 123 -10.79 -20.98 10.87
C ASP A 123 -11.34 -21.49 9.53
N LEU A 124 -11.00 -20.82 8.44
CA LEU A 124 -11.34 -21.27 7.10
C LEU A 124 -10.64 -22.58 6.73
N ASN A 125 -9.36 -22.75 7.06
CA ASN A 125 -8.63 -24.00 6.83
C ASN A 125 -9.28 -25.18 7.57
N ARG A 126 -9.63 -24.98 8.85
CA ARG A 126 -10.38 -25.99 9.61
C ARG A 126 -11.71 -26.31 8.90
N THR A 127 -12.49 -25.29 8.59
CA THR A 127 -13.80 -25.41 7.95
C THR A 127 -13.74 -26.17 6.61
N VAL A 128 -12.72 -25.89 5.79
CA VAL A 128 -12.52 -26.53 4.49
C VAL A 128 -12.21 -28.02 4.64
N TRP A 129 -11.30 -28.40 5.54
CA TRP A 129 -10.83 -29.79 5.63
C TRP A 129 -11.69 -30.65 6.55
N GLU A 130 -12.01 -30.14 7.73
CA GLU A 130 -12.75 -30.85 8.77
C GLU A 130 -14.27 -30.74 8.56
N GLY A 131 -14.74 -29.71 7.86
CA GLY A 131 -16.17 -29.42 7.72
C GLY A 131 -16.74 -28.70 8.95
N LEU A 132 -18.05 -28.47 8.92
CA LEU A 132 -18.82 -27.97 10.06
C LEU A 132 -19.86 -29.00 10.48
N PRO A 133 -20.37 -28.92 11.73
CA PRO A 133 -21.54 -29.70 12.14
C PRO A 133 -22.75 -29.48 11.23
N ASP A 134 -23.59 -30.52 11.11
CA ASP A 134 -24.80 -30.45 10.29
C ASP A 134 -25.72 -29.29 10.70
N GLY A 135 -26.11 -28.48 9.71
CA GLY A 135 -26.99 -27.33 9.91
C GLY A 135 -26.27 -26.03 10.24
N GLU A 136 -24.95 -26.04 10.42
CA GLU A 136 -24.16 -24.81 10.54
C GLU A 136 -23.85 -24.22 9.15
N SER A 137 -24.03 -22.90 9.04
CA SER A 137 -23.73 -22.14 7.84
C SER A 137 -22.26 -21.74 7.83
N VAL A 138 -21.51 -22.18 6.81
CA VAL A 138 -20.11 -21.77 6.57
C VAL A 138 -19.97 -20.25 6.63
N ARG A 139 -20.94 -19.53 6.04
CA ARG A 139 -20.93 -18.07 6.01
C ARG A 139 -21.02 -17.47 7.41
N ASP A 140 -21.95 -17.96 8.23
CA ASP A 140 -22.23 -17.40 9.55
C ASP A 140 -21.11 -17.75 10.53
N HIS A 141 -20.56 -18.96 10.43
CA HIS A 141 -19.40 -19.40 11.20
C HIS A 141 -18.18 -18.49 10.99
N LEU A 142 -17.91 -18.14 9.72
CA LEU A 142 -16.74 -17.35 9.33
C LEU A 142 -16.94 -15.83 9.44
N GLU A 143 -18.18 -15.34 9.60
CA GLU A 143 -18.52 -13.91 9.55
C GLU A 143 -17.69 -13.09 10.54
N ASN A 144 -17.55 -13.56 11.78
CA ASN A 144 -16.85 -12.83 12.83
C ASN A 144 -15.37 -12.59 12.46
N ASN A 145 -14.68 -13.63 11.99
CA ASN A 145 -13.28 -13.52 11.61
C ASN A 145 -13.10 -12.70 10.32
N ARG A 146 -14.03 -12.83 9.36
CA ARG A 146 -14.05 -11.99 8.15
C ARG A 146 -14.20 -10.51 8.49
N LEU A 147 -15.17 -10.16 9.34
CA LEU A 147 -15.39 -8.77 9.76
C LEU A 147 -14.20 -8.23 10.55
N ALA A 148 -13.64 -9.00 11.49
CA ALA A 148 -12.46 -8.59 12.25
C ALA A 148 -11.26 -8.27 11.34
N PHE A 149 -11.04 -9.08 10.29
CA PHE A 149 -10.01 -8.80 9.29
C PHE A 149 -10.29 -7.52 8.51
N LEU A 150 -11.52 -7.32 8.02
CA LEU A 150 -11.89 -6.12 7.26
C LEU A 150 -11.79 -4.84 8.11
N ASP A 151 -12.18 -4.91 9.38
CA ASP A 151 -12.07 -3.78 10.32
C ASP A 151 -10.61 -3.44 10.62
N ALA A 152 -9.76 -4.45 10.84
CA ALA A 152 -8.32 -4.25 11.03
C ALA A 152 -7.67 -3.65 9.76
N ALA A 153 -8.02 -4.14 8.58
CA ALA A 153 -7.54 -3.61 7.31
C ALA A 153 -8.00 -2.15 7.10
N ARG A 154 -9.27 -1.84 7.39
CA ARG A 154 -9.83 -0.48 7.29
C ARG A 154 -9.09 0.51 8.19
N ALA A 155 -8.73 0.11 9.41
CA ALA A 155 -8.02 0.96 10.36
C ALA A 155 -6.61 1.40 9.88
N VAL A 156 -5.99 0.63 8.97
CA VAL A 156 -4.64 0.93 8.43
C VAL A 156 -4.70 1.62 7.06
N MET A 157 -5.83 1.51 6.36
CA MET A 157 -6.02 2.06 5.01
C MET A 157 -6.71 3.44 4.97
N GLY A 158 -7.42 3.80 6.05
CA GLY A 158 -8.03 5.12 6.27
C GLY A 158 -6.99 6.16 6.67
#